data_AF-A0A1G1QBM5-F1
#
_entry.id   AF-A0A1G1QBM5-F1
#
_cell.length_a   1.000
_cell.length_b   1.000
_cell.length_c   1.000
_cell.angle_alpha   90.00
_cell.angle_beta   90.00
_cell.angle_gamma   90.00
#
_symmetry.space_group_name_H-M   'P 1'
#
loop_
_entity.id
_entity.type
_entity.pdbx_description
1 polymer ?
#
loop_
_entity_poly.entity_id
_entity_poly.type
_entity_poly.pdbx_seq_one_letter_code
_entity_poly.pdbx_strand_id
1 'polypeptide(L)'
;MDKGILRIIDANQNRLLEGLRVCEEITRFIILDKRLTLNFKNLRHNVTDLTKKWKIKDTKLLDSRDSLKDIGKPSIKEELKRRNCQDIFFANIQRAKESARVLEEFSKLENKRISAGFKDIRYRLYQIEKNSDSKIRNIRGN
;
A
#
# COMPACT_ATOMS: atom_id res chain seq x y z
N MET A 1 -13.49 -4.86 18.60
CA MET A 1 -13.54 -4.34 17.22
C MET A 1 -14.52 -5.15 16.38
N ASP A 2 -15.42 -4.45 15.70
CA ASP A 2 -16.45 -5.03 14.81
C ASP A 2 -15.82 -5.85 13.65
N LYS A 3 -16.54 -6.87 13.15
CA LYS A 3 -16.05 -7.75 12.08
C LYS A 3 -15.80 -6.99 10.78
N GLY A 4 -16.61 -5.97 10.47
CA GLY A 4 -16.42 -5.09 9.32
C GLY A 4 -15.14 -4.26 9.43
N ILE A 5 -14.84 -3.72 10.61
CA ILE A 5 -13.59 -2.97 10.85
C ILE A 5 -12.36 -3.86 10.63
N LEU A 6 -12.40 -5.10 11.11
CA LEU A 6 -11.31 -6.06 10.91
C LEU A 6 -11.08 -6.35 9.42
N ARG A 7 -12.15 -6.52 8.63
CA ARG A 7 -12.06 -6.69 7.16
C ARG A 7 -11.46 -5.48 6.47
N ILE A 8 -11.86 -4.28 6.87
CA ILE A 8 -11.31 -3.03 6.32
C ILE A 8 -9.79 -2.98 6.58
N ILE A 9 -9.36 -3.34 7.78
CA ILE A 9 -7.94 -3.34 8.13
C ILE A 9 -7.16 -4.38 7.34
N ASP A 10 -7.63 -5.63 7.26
CA ASP A 10 -6.97 -6.71 6.48
C ASP A 10 -6.85 -6.32 5.00
N ALA A 11 -7.96 -5.88 4.38
CA ALA A 11 -7.99 -5.49 2.97
C ALA A 11 -7.01 -4.35 2.66
N ASN A 12 -6.95 -3.32 3.52
CA ASN A 12 -6.05 -2.19 3.30
C ASN A 12 -4.60 -2.50 3.65
N GLN A 13 -4.31 -3.42 4.57
CA GLN A 13 -2.95 -3.92 4.78
C GLN A 13 -2.45 -4.66 3.52
N ASN A 14 -3.28 -5.53 2.95
CA ASN A 14 -2.93 -6.25 1.73
C ASN A 14 -2.70 -5.28 0.55
N ARG A 15 -3.65 -4.37 0.29
CA ARG A 15 -3.53 -3.36 -0.79
C ARG A 15 -2.31 -2.46 -0.63
N LEU A 16 -1.98 -2.07 0.61
CA LEU A 16 -0.77 -1.29 0.90
C LEU A 16 0.48 -2.09 0.53
N LEU A 17 0.61 -3.33 1.02
CA LEU A 17 1.79 -4.16 0.76
C LEU A 17 1.95 -4.51 -0.73
N GLU A 18 0.86 -4.81 -1.42
CA GLU A 18 0.85 -5.07 -2.87
C GLU A 18 1.26 -3.83 -3.67
N GLY A 19 0.67 -2.66 -3.36
CA GLY A 19 1.02 -1.40 -4.01
C GLY A 19 2.50 -1.05 -3.83
N LEU A 20 3.02 -1.20 -2.62
CA LEU A 20 4.45 -1.02 -2.34
C LEU A 20 5.33 -2.03 -3.09
N ARG A 21 4.90 -3.30 -3.19
CA ARG A 21 5.64 -4.34 -3.91
C ARG A 21 5.78 -4.01 -5.38
N VAL A 22 4.70 -3.58 -6.04
CA VAL A 22 4.76 -3.21 -7.45
C VAL A 22 5.73 -2.05 -7.67
N CYS A 23 5.64 -0.99 -6.86
CA CYS A 23 6.56 0.14 -6.96
C CYS A 23 8.02 -0.25 -6.70
N GLU A 24 8.27 -1.13 -5.72
CA GLU A 24 9.60 -1.69 -5.44
C GLU A 24 10.19 -2.38 -6.67
N GLU A 25 9.42 -3.25 -7.32
CA GLU A 25 9.89 -4.01 -8.49
C GLU A 25 10.16 -3.11 -9.69
N ILE A 26 9.32 -2.09 -9.92
CA ILE A 26 9.58 -1.08 -10.95
C ILE A 26 10.90 -0.37 -10.68
N THR A 27 11.13 0.07 -9.43
CA THR A 27 12.39 0.73 -9.07
C THR A 27 13.60 -0.20 -9.15
N ARG A 28 13.41 -1.50 -8.91
CA ARG A 28 14.45 -2.51 -8.90
C ARG A 28 14.87 -2.95 -10.29
N PHE A 29 13.91 -3.18 -11.18
CA PHE A 29 14.14 -3.87 -12.45
C PHE A 29 14.03 -2.95 -13.68
N ILE A 30 13.32 -1.82 -13.56
CA ILE A 30 13.12 -0.90 -14.68
C ILE A 30 13.99 0.35 -14.51
N ILE A 31 13.92 0.97 -13.32
CA ILE A 31 14.73 2.17 -13.03
C ILE A 31 16.15 1.81 -12.58
N LEU A 32 16.35 0.60 -12.04
CA LEU A 32 17.61 0.13 -11.47
C LEU A 32 18.15 1.05 -10.34
N ASP A 33 17.25 1.69 -9.59
CA ASP A 33 17.61 2.61 -8.50
C ASP A 33 17.63 1.87 -7.15
N LYS A 34 18.84 1.60 -6.65
CA LYS A 34 19.06 0.91 -5.37
C LYS A 34 18.46 1.67 -4.18
N ARG A 35 18.50 3.01 -4.17
CA ARG A 35 18.00 3.82 -3.06
C ARG A 35 16.49 3.79 -2.99
N LEU A 36 15.81 3.97 -4.13
CA LEU A 36 14.34 3.87 -4.21
C LEU A 36 13.87 2.45 -3.88
N THR A 37 14.54 1.43 -4.41
CA THR A 37 14.25 0.03 -4.10
C THR A 37 14.32 -0.22 -2.59
N LEU A 38 15.39 0.24 -1.93
CA LEU A 38 15.56 0.08 -0.50
C LEU A 38 14.50 0.84 0.30
N ASN A 39 14.11 2.04 -0.14
CA ASN A 39 13.05 2.81 0.51
C ASN A 39 11.71 2.06 0.49
N PHE A 40 11.31 1.49 -0.65
CA PHE A 40 10.08 0.69 -0.73
C PHE A 40 10.16 -0.60 0.10
N LYS A 41 11.30 -1.31 0.05
CA LYS A 41 11.54 -2.50 0.88
C LYS A 41 11.41 -2.18 2.37
N ASN A 42 12.03 -1.10 2.82
CA ASN A 42 11.97 -0.67 4.22
C ASN A 42 10.55 -0.25 4.62
N LEU A 43 9.81 0.43 3.75
CA LEU A 43 8.40 0.74 4.01
C LEU A 43 7.56 -0.52 4.18
N ARG A 44 7.75 -1.54 3.34
CA ARG A 44 7.05 -2.83 3.50
C ARG A 44 7.35 -3.48 4.84
N HIS A 45 8.62 -3.50 5.26
CA HIS A 45 8.99 -4.01 6.58
C HIS A 45 8.32 -3.21 7.71
N ASN A 46 8.34 -1.88 7.62
CA ASN A 46 7.69 -1.01 8.61
C ASN A 46 6.18 -1.27 8.70
N VAL A 47 5.48 -1.47 7.57
CA VAL A 47 4.05 -1.82 7.55
C VAL A 47 3.82 -3.15 8.27
N THR A 48 4.60 -4.18 7.95
CA THR A 48 4.50 -5.50 8.57
C THR A 48 4.76 -5.43 10.08
N ASP A 49 5.81 -4.72 10.51
CA ASP A 49 6.15 -4.59 11.92
C ASP A 49 5.12 -3.79 12.70
N LEU A 50 4.59 -2.72 12.10
CA LEU A 50 3.53 -1.92 12.70
C LEU A 50 2.25 -2.73 12.87
N THR A 51 1.91 -3.54 11.85
CA THR A 51 0.76 -4.45 11.89
C THR A 51 0.91 -5.50 12.99
N LYS A 52 2.09 -6.12 13.13
CA LYS A 52 2.39 -7.04 14.24
C LYS A 52 2.24 -6.37 15.60
N LYS A 53 2.73 -5.13 15.75
CA LYS A 53 2.59 -4.33 16.99
C LYS A 53 1.16 -3.96 17.29
N TRP A 54 0.29 -3.85 16.28
CA TRP A 54 -1.13 -3.59 16.46
C TRP A 54 -1.86 -4.78 17.11
N LYS A 55 -1.26 -5.99 17.14
CA LYS A 55 -1.79 -7.18 17.83
C LYS A 55 -3.23 -7.55 17.43
N ILE A 56 -3.63 -7.27 16.18
CA ILE A 56 -4.88 -7.79 15.64
C ILE A 56 -4.65 -9.28 15.43
N LYS A 57 -5.25 -10.13 16.28
CA LYS A 57 -5.09 -11.60 16.19
C LYS A 57 -5.41 -12.07 14.77
N ASP A 58 -4.45 -12.74 14.12
CA ASP A 58 -4.58 -13.31 12.77
C ASP A 58 -5.84 -14.18 12.62
N THR A 59 -6.25 -14.88 13.68
CA THR A 59 -7.47 -15.69 13.68
C THR A 59 -8.74 -14.87 13.39
N LYS A 60 -8.82 -13.64 13.90
CA LYS A 60 -9.97 -12.74 13.66
C LYS A 60 -9.97 -12.13 12.27
N LEU A 61 -8.80 -12.00 11.62
CA LEU A 61 -8.71 -11.53 10.24
C LEU A 61 -9.08 -12.65 9.28
N LEU A 62 -8.56 -13.86 9.49
CA LEU A 62 -8.88 -15.06 8.70
C LEU A 62 -10.38 -15.41 8.74
N ASP A 63 -11.01 -15.39 9.91
CA ASP A 63 -12.47 -15.64 10.07
C ASP A 63 -13.35 -14.54 9.42
N SER A 64 -12.74 -13.42 9.04
CA SER A 64 -13.40 -12.28 8.40
C SER A 64 -13.20 -12.23 6.89
N ARG A 65 -12.28 -13.03 6.34
CA ARG A 65 -12.02 -13.12 4.90
C ARG A 65 -13.16 -13.84 4.18
N ASP A 66 -14.16 -13.07 3.79
CA ASP A 66 -15.16 -13.51 2.83
C ASP A 66 -14.84 -12.89 1.46
N SER A 67 -13.76 -13.38 0.84
CA SER A 67 -13.25 -12.89 -0.47
C SER A 67 -14.25 -13.10 -1.62
N LEU A 68 -15.28 -13.93 -1.40
CA LEU A 68 -16.37 -14.20 -2.34
C LEU A 68 -17.55 -13.24 -2.19
N LYS A 69 -17.74 -12.63 -1.00
CA LYS A 69 -18.81 -11.64 -0.72
C LYS A 69 -18.33 -10.21 -0.63
N ASP A 70 -17.09 -9.90 -1.02
CA ASP A 70 -16.68 -8.51 -1.17
C ASP A 70 -17.49 -7.88 -2.29
N ILE A 71 -18.44 -7.02 -1.89
CA ILE A 71 -19.26 -6.18 -2.76
C ILE A 71 -18.30 -5.16 -3.39
N GLY A 72 -17.63 -5.57 -4.46
CA GLY A 72 -16.50 -4.84 -5.05
C GLY A 72 -15.68 -5.65 -6.05
N LYS A 73 -16.34 -6.27 -7.04
CA LYS A 73 -15.70 -6.81 -8.27
C LYS A 73 -16.47 -6.29 -9.50
N PRO A 74 -15.79 -5.92 -10.60
CA PRO A 74 -14.79 -4.86 -10.68
C PRO A 74 -15.23 -3.78 -11.68
N SER A 75 -14.76 -2.55 -11.51
CA SER A 75 -14.69 -1.55 -12.59
C SER A 75 -13.53 -1.91 -13.53
N ILE A 76 -13.73 -2.97 -14.33
CA ILE A 76 -12.73 -3.59 -15.24
C ILE A 76 -12.23 -2.60 -16.31
N LYS A 77 -13.02 -1.61 -16.71
CA LYS A 77 -12.70 -0.77 -17.88
C LYS A 77 -11.55 0.23 -17.66
N GLU A 78 -11.31 0.69 -16.43
CA GLU A 78 -10.22 1.64 -16.13
C GLU A 78 -8.96 0.91 -15.63
N GLU A 79 -9.11 -0.21 -14.94
CA GLU A 79 -7.99 -1.04 -14.47
C GLU A 79 -7.19 -1.65 -15.63
N LEU A 80 -7.85 -1.95 -16.76
CA LEU A 80 -7.24 -2.46 -17.99
C LEU A 80 -6.51 -1.41 -18.85
N LYS A 81 -6.61 -0.11 -18.56
CA LYS A 81 -6.01 0.97 -19.37
C LYS A 81 -4.63 1.42 -18.89
N ARG A 82 -3.80 0.52 -18.37
CA ARG A 82 -2.40 0.87 -18.08
C ARG A 82 -1.63 0.90 -19.39
N ARG A 83 -1.20 2.09 -19.83
CA ARG A 83 -0.56 2.26 -21.14
C ARG A 83 0.95 2.02 -21.08
N ASN A 84 1.56 2.24 -19.91
CA ASN A 84 3.00 2.09 -19.72
C ASN A 84 3.35 1.86 -18.24
N CYS A 85 4.63 1.63 -17.97
CA CYS A 85 5.15 1.43 -16.61
C CYS A 85 4.89 2.64 -15.68
N GLN A 86 4.83 3.87 -16.22
CA GLN A 86 4.59 5.07 -15.44
C GLN A 86 3.18 5.05 -14.84
N ASP A 87 2.17 4.71 -15.65
CA ASP A 87 0.79 4.52 -15.20
C ASP A 87 0.69 3.43 -14.14
N ILE A 88 1.45 2.34 -14.29
CA ILE A 88 1.51 1.26 -13.30
C ILE A 88 2.05 1.82 -11.97
N PHE A 89 3.19 2.50 -11.99
CA PHE A 89 3.78 3.07 -10.79
C PHE A 89 2.84 4.06 -10.08
N PHE A 90 2.33 5.06 -10.80
CA PHE A 90 1.55 6.14 -10.20
C PHE A 90 0.24 5.66 -9.59
N ALA A 91 -0.47 4.73 -10.21
CA ALA A 91 -1.68 4.21 -9.54
C ALA A 91 -1.34 3.27 -8.38
N ASN A 92 -0.22 2.54 -8.41
CA ASN A 92 0.17 1.68 -7.29
C ASN A 92 0.59 2.51 -6.07
N ILE A 93 1.36 3.58 -6.26
CA ILE A 93 1.73 4.47 -5.16
C ILE A 93 0.53 5.26 -4.64
N GLN A 94 -0.44 5.61 -5.50
CA GLN A 94 -1.69 6.24 -5.08
C GLN A 94 -2.54 5.30 -4.22
N ARG A 95 -2.75 4.05 -4.66
CA ARG A 95 -3.46 3.03 -3.88
C ARG A 95 -2.77 2.75 -2.53
N ALA A 96 -1.44 2.75 -2.50
CA ALA A 96 -0.69 2.61 -1.25
C ALA A 96 -0.96 3.78 -0.30
N LYS A 97 -0.96 5.03 -0.80
CA LYS A 97 -1.28 6.22 0.01
C LYS A 97 -2.70 6.18 0.58
N GLU A 98 -3.67 5.79 -0.23
CA GLU A 98 -5.07 5.64 0.18
C GLU A 98 -5.23 4.53 1.24
N SER A 99 -4.59 3.38 1.02
CA SER A 99 -4.62 2.27 1.98
C SER A 99 -3.98 2.66 3.31
N ALA A 100 -2.84 3.36 3.28
CA ALA A 100 -2.19 3.89 4.48
C ALA A 100 -3.09 4.92 5.21
N ARG A 101 -3.84 5.75 4.49
CA ARG A 101 -4.80 6.71 5.05
C ARG A 101 -5.95 5.99 5.78
N VAL A 102 -6.47 4.92 5.19
CA VAL A 102 -7.52 4.11 5.83
C VAL A 102 -6.98 3.48 7.12
N LEU A 103 -5.81 2.84 7.07
CA LEU A 103 -5.19 2.24 8.25
C LEU A 103 -4.86 3.27 9.34
N GLU A 104 -4.43 4.48 8.96
CA GLU A 104 -4.23 5.60 9.88
C GLU A 104 -5.50 5.97 10.64
N GLU A 105 -6.65 6.09 9.96
CA GLU A 105 -7.91 6.46 10.59
C GLU A 105 -8.48 5.35 11.47
N PHE A 106 -8.54 4.11 10.96
CA PHE A 106 -9.12 3.00 11.72
C PHE A 106 -8.27 2.61 12.92
N SER A 107 -6.94 2.83 12.89
CA SER A 107 -6.09 2.61 14.07
C SER A 107 -6.28 3.64 15.18
N LYS A 108 -6.89 4.81 14.92
CA LYS A 108 -7.20 5.78 16.00
C LYS A 108 -8.22 5.25 17.00
N LEU A 109 -9.08 4.32 16.58
CA LEU A 109 -10.10 3.71 17.42
C LEU A 109 -9.48 2.93 18.60
N GLU A 110 -8.28 2.39 18.42
CA GLU A 110 -7.67 1.46 19.38
C GLU A 110 -6.30 1.95 19.88
N ASN A 111 -5.48 2.52 18.99
CA ASN A 111 -4.08 2.82 19.33
C ASN A 111 -3.53 4.02 18.55
N LYS A 112 -3.46 5.17 19.23
CA LYS A 112 -2.90 6.42 18.69
C LYS A 112 -1.44 6.29 18.23
N ARG A 113 -0.64 5.40 18.84
CA ARG A 113 0.76 5.17 18.40
C ARG A 113 0.81 4.43 17.07
N ILE A 114 -0.08 3.46 16.86
CA ILE A 114 -0.22 2.77 15.57
C ILE A 114 -0.70 3.75 14.49
N SER A 115 -1.67 4.61 14.82
CA SER A 115 -2.14 5.67 13.92
C SER A 115 -1.01 6.62 13.50
N ALA A 116 -0.19 7.06 14.46
CA ALA A 116 1.00 7.86 14.16
C ALA A 116 1.99 7.13 13.25
N GLY A 117 2.14 5.81 13.39
CA GLY A 117 2.96 4.98 12.51
C GLY A 117 2.44 4.94 11.06
N PHE A 118 1.14 4.76 10.85
CA PHE A 118 0.56 4.80 9.50
C PHE A 118 0.59 6.20 8.89
N LYS A 119 0.44 7.24 9.72
CA LYS A 119 0.68 8.62 9.30
C LYS A 119 2.11 8.78 8.77
N ASP A 120 3.13 8.36 9.52
CA ASP A 120 4.53 8.43 9.07
C ASP A 120 4.76 7.68 7.74
N ILE A 121 4.23 6.45 7.61
CA ILE A 121 4.27 5.68 6.37
C ILE A 121 3.68 6.46 5.19
N ARG A 122 2.53 7.12 5.38
CA ARG A 122 1.88 7.94 4.35
C ARG A 122 2.72 9.16 3.96
N TYR A 123 3.36 9.84 4.92
CA TYR A 123 4.27 10.95 4.61
C TYR A 123 5.51 10.49 3.85
N ARG A 124 6.09 9.36 4.23
CA ARG A 124 7.21 8.76 3.49
C ARG A 124 6.82 8.38 2.07
N LEU A 125 5.58 7.91 1.84
CA LEU A 125 5.08 7.63 0.50
C LEU A 125 5.03 8.89 -0.37
N TYR A 126 4.54 10.02 0.15
CA TYR A 126 4.58 11.29 -0.59
C TYR A 126 6.02 11.72 -0.94
N GLN A 127 6.96 11.55 0.01
CA GLN A 127 8.35 11.90 -0.23
C GLN A 127 8.99 10.99 -1.28
N ILE A 128 8.73 9.69 -1.23
CA ILE A 128 9.25 8.73 -2.22
C ILE A 128 8.65 9.01 -3.59
N GLU A 129 7.35 9.29 -3.68
CA GLU A 129 6.70 9.70 -4.93
C GLU A 129 7.38 10.93 -5.54
N LYS A 130 7.55 12.00 -4.75
CA LYS A 130 8.24 13.22 -5.19
C LYS A 130 9.67 12.93 -5.65
N ASN A 131 10.40 12.08 -4.93
CA ASN A 131 11.79 11.73 -5.27
C ASN A 131 11.91 10.81 -6.49
N SER A 132 10.83 10.09 -6.83
CA SER A 132 10.80 9.16 -7.95
C SER A 132 10.20 9.77 -9.22
N ASP A 133 9.41 10.84 -9.12
CA ASP A 133 8.64 11.44 -10.23
C ASP A 133 9.47 11.65 -11.50
N SER A 134 10.62 12.32 -11.41
CA SER A 134 11.48 12.56 -12.58
C SER A 134 12.02 11.26 -13.20
N LYS A 135 12.39 10.28 -12.37
CA LYS A 135 12.89 8.98 -12.85
C LYS A 135 11.79 8.16 -13.50
N ILE A 136 10.58 8.19 -12.94
CA ILE A 136 9.41 7.50 -13.47
C ILE A 136 8.97 8.10 -14.80
N ARG A 137 8.88 9.43 -14.90
CA ARG A 137 8.51 10.12 -16.16
C ARG A 137 9.53 9.91 -17.28
N ASN A 138 10.78 9.64 -16.93
CA ASN A 138 11.85 9.35 -17.89
C ASN A 138 11.96 7.87 -18.27
N ILE A 139 11.09 6.98 -17.76
CA ILE A 139 10.93 5.63 -18.30
C ILE A 139 10.38 5.80 -19.72
N ARG A 140 11.28 5.93 -20.71
CA ARG A 140 10.90 5.88 -22.13
C ARG A 140 10.26 4.52 -22.37
N GLY A 141 9.05 4.52 -22.94
CA GLY A 141 8.49 3.30 -23.50
C GLY A 141 9.49 2.79 -24.52
N ASN A 142 10.00 1.57 -24.31
CA ASN A 142 10.71 0.85 -25.36
C ASN A 142 9.77 0.68 -26.57
#